data_AF-A0A5P8E4B1-F1
#
_entry.id   AF-A0A5P8E4B1-F1
#
_cell.length_a   1.000
_cell.length_b   1.000
_cell.length_c   1.000
_cell.angle_alpha   90.00
_cell.angle_beta   90.00
_cell.angle_gamma   90.00
#
_symmetry.space_group_name_H-M   'P 1'
#
loop_
_entity.id
_entity.type
_entity.pdbx_description
1 polymer ?
#
loop_
_entity_poly.entity_id
_entity_poly.type
_entity_poly.pdbx_seq_one_letter_code
_entity_poly.pdbx_strand_id
1 'polypeptide(L)'
;MLKINEIFYSLQGEGYFSGVPAVFVRFSGCNLKCPFCDTLHEEGKEMSVEEIVSVVCQYPALHVVLTGGEPSLFIDSHLIKALHDKQRFVAIETNGTRLVEEKVDWITLSPKLGQAQNAQIQQNKCDELKLVYQNDEQIKRLIKTLEESNFTFPKHLFLQPCDTGISAKNQKIIEDCVSFCKSNPLWRLSLQMHKLIDIK
;
A
#
# COMPACT_ATOMS: atom_id res chain seq x y z
N MET A 1 16.75 12.55 9.91
CA MET A 1 16.06 13.14 8.74
C MET A 1 15.54 12.01 7.90
N LEU A 2 14.36 12.20 7.32
CA LEU A 2 13.67 11.25 6.45
C LEU A 2 13.49 11.94 5.10
N LYS A 3 13.81 11.24 4.02
CA LYS A 3 13.63 11.77 2.66
C LYS A 3 12.18 11.57 2.23
N ILE A 4 11.43 12.66 2.17
CA ILE A 4 10.00 12.65 1.85
C ILE A 4 9.82 13.16 0.43
N ASN A 5 9.19 12.33 -0.41
CA ASN A 5 8.84 12.70 -1.78
C ASN A 5 7.73 13.75 -1.76
N GLU A 6 6.67 13.50 -0.97
CA GLU A 6 5.55 14.42 -0.81
C GLU A 6 4.72 14.13 0.45
N ILE A 7 4.00 15.15 0.92
CA ILE A 7 2.93 15.01 1.91
C ILE A 7 1.69 15.72 1.35
N PHE A 8 0.57 15.03 1.28
CA PHE A 8 -0.67 15.60 0.75
C PHE A 8 -1.90 15.06 1.47
N TYR A 9 -3.00 15.80 1.39
CA TYR A 9 -4.27 15.43 2.01
C TYR A 9 -5.29 15.06 0.92
N SER A 10 -5.90 13.87 1.05
CA SER A 10 -6.87 13.34 0.10
C SER A 10 -7.79 12.30 0.78
N LEU A 11 -8.43 11.43 0.00
CA LEU A 11 -9.11 10.23 0.46
C LEU A 11 -8.25 8.99 0.17
N GLN A 12 -8.21 8.03 1.08
CA GLN A 12 -7.68 6.70 0.75
C GLN A 12 -8.46 6.13 -0.42
N GLY A 13 -7.76 5.82 -1.51
CA GLY A 13 -8.35 5.38 -2.77
C GLY A 13 -8.47 3.87 -2.90
N GLU A 14 -7.87 3.10 -2.00
CA GLU A 14 -7.70 1.65 -2.14
C GLU A 14 -7.99 0.90 -0.83
N GLY A 15 -8.30 -0.40 -0.95
CA GLY A 15 -8.38 -1.31 0.19
C GLY A 15 -9.54 -1.03 1.15
N TYR A 16 -9.37 -1.46 2.40
CA TYR A 16 -10.39 -1.42 3.45
C TYR A 16 -10.86 0.01 3.78
N PHE A 17 -9.94 0.97 3.72
CA PHE A 17 -10.20 2.36 4.07
C PHE A 17 -10.56 3.24 2.86
N SER A 18 -10.92 2.66 1.72
CA SER A 18 -11.37 3.42 0.55
C SER A 18 -12.45 4.45 0.92
N GLY A 19 -12.23 5.73 0.60
CA GLY A 19 -13.10 6.87 0.92
C GLY A 19 -12.78 7.60 2.24
N VAL A 20 -11.88 7.08 3.08
CA VAL A 20 -11.51 7.72 4.36
C VAL A 20 -10.56 8.89 4.11
N PRO A 21 -10.84 10.10 4.65
CA PRO A 21 -9.91 11.21 4.57
C PRO A 21 -8.59 10.90 5.27
N ALA A 22 -7.47 11.05 4.55
CA ALA A 22 -6.15 10.69 5.03
C ALA A 22 -5.08 11.67 4.57
N VAL A 23 -4.09 11.90 5.44
CA VAL A 23 -2.83 12.54 5.04
C VAL A 23 -1.86 11.45 4.61
N PHE A 24 -1.40 11.53 3.37
CA PHE A 24 -0.40 10.64 2.83
C PHE A 24 0.99 11.22 3.07
N VAL A 25 1.88 10.43 3.66
CA VAL A 25 3.31 10.73 3.77
C VAL A 25 4.03 9.74 2.86
N ARG A 26 4.48 10.24 1.70
CA ARG A 26 5.15 9.44 0.68
C ARG A 26 6.66 9.56 0.84
N PHE A 27 7.36 8.47 1.19
CA PHE A 27 8.82 8.48 1.29
C PHE A 27 9.48 8.38 -0.09
N SER A 28 10.75 8.80 -0.16
CA SER A 28 11.61 8.58 -1.32
C SER A 28 12.44 7.32 -1.13
N GLY A 29 12.56 6.52 -2.18
CA GLY A 29 13.34 5.29 -2.22
C GLY A 29 12.48 4.03 -2.12
N CYS A 30 12.81 3.04 -2.94
CA CYS A 30 12.22 1.69 -2.91
C CYS A 30 13.34 0.67 -3.13
N ASN A 31 13.25 -0.47 -2.48
CA ASN A 31 14.17 -1.58 -2.67
C ASN A 31 13.76 -2.51 -3.83
N LEU A 32 12.63 -2.24 -4.50
CA LEU A 32 12.16 -2.95 -5.68
C LEU A 32 12.01 -2.01 -6.88
N LYS A 33 12.18 -2.56 -8.09
CA LYS A 33 11.87 -1.88 -9.36
C LYS A 33 10.77 -2.64 -10.08
N CYS A 34 9.51 -2.30 -9.78
CA CYS A 34 8.35 -2.97 -10.37
C CYS A 34 8.06 -2.36 -11.76
N PRO A 35 7.75 -3.17 -12.79
CA PRO A 35 7.50 -2.68 -14.15
C PRO A 35 6.20 -1.87 -14.30
N PHE A 36 5.31 -1.97 -13.31
CA PHE A 36 4.02 -1.26 -13.24
C PHE A 36 4.01 -0.16 -12.16
N CYS A 37 5.17 0.22 -11.63
CA CYS A 37 5.22 1.29 -10.64
C CYS A 37 4.84 2.62 -11.31
N ASP A 38 3.80 3.26 -10.79
CA ASP A 38 3.25 4.53 -11.30
C ASP A 38 3.89 5.75 -10.64
N THR A 39 4.82 5.54 -9.70
CA THR A 39 5.41 6.60 -8.89
C THR A 39 6.93 6.61 -9.00
N LEU A 40 7.53 7.77 -9.30
CA LEU A 40 8.97 7.98 -9.25
C LEU A 40 9.41 8.29 -7.82
N HIS A 41 10.22 7.43 -7.22
CA HIS A 41 10.61 7.53 -5.81
C HIS A 41 11.99 8.16 -5.57
N GLU A 42 12.61 8.79 -6.56
CA GLU A 42 14.02 9.24 -6.47
C GLU A 42 14.16 10.67 -5.90
N GLU A 43 13.19 11.53 -6.16
CA GLU A 43 13.13 12.90 -5.68
C GLU A 43 12.53 12.98 -4.27
N GLY A 44 12.91 14.02 -3.51
CA GLY A 44 12.33 14.31 -2.19
C GLY A 44 13.16 15.28 -1.37
N LYS A 45 12.56 15.80 -0.31
CA LYS A 45 13.18 16.73 0.65
C LYS A 45 13.49 15.98 1.95
N GLU A 46 14.67 16.24 2.51
CA GLU A 46 14.99 15.82 3.88
C GLU A 46 14.10 16.58 4.88
N MET A 47 13.35 15.84 5.68
CA MET A 47 12.48 16.37 6.73
C MET A 47 12.77 15.71 8.08
N SER A 48 12.67 16.47 9.17
CA SER A 48 12.64 15.91 10.52
C SER A 48 11.25 15.33 10.83
N VAL A 49 11.16 14.51 11.88
CA VAL A 49 9.87 13.98 12.33
C VAL A 49 8.93 15.11 12.76
N GLU A 50 9.46 16.15 13.40
CA GLU A 50 8.70 17.33 13.82
C GLU A 50 8.15 18.10 12.61
N GLU A 51 8.94 18.25 11.55
CA GLU A 51 8.49 18.87 10.31
C GLU A 51 7.37 18.05 9.65
N ILE A 52 7.51 16.73 9.57
CA ILE A 52 6.49 15.83 9.01
C ILE A 52 5.19 15.94 9.82
N VAL A 53 5.26 15.81 11.15
CA VAL A 53 4.10 15.88 12.04
C VAL A 53 3.45 17.26 11.98
N SER A 54 4.23 18.33 11.86
CA SER A 54 3.73 19.70 11.69
C SER A 54 2.90 19.83 10.42
N VAL A 55 3.40 19.34 9.28
CA VAL A 55 2.65 19.34 8.01
C VAL A 55 1.39 18.47 8.10
N VAL A 56 1.49 17.25 8.64
CA VAL A 56 0.34 16.36 8.84
C VAL A 56 -0.75 17.04 9.68
N CYS A 57 -0.35 17.78 10.72
CA CYS A 57 -1.30 18.45 11.61
C CYS A 57 -1.99 19.69 11.03
N GLN A 58 -1.60 20.16 9.85
CA GLN A 58 -2.32 21.22 9.15
C GLN A 58 -3.68 20.74 8.63
N TYR A 59 -3.88 19.42 8.54
CA TYR A 59 -5.09 18.81 8.00
C TYR A 59 -5.97 18.17 9.09
N PRO A 60 -7.30 18.15 8.90
CA PRO A 60 -8.23 17.63 9.90
C PRO A 60 -8.26 16.08 9.96
N ALA A 61 -7.72 15.38 8.96
CA ALA A 61 -7.80 13.93 8.90
C ALA A 61 -7.05 13.22 10.02
N LEU A 62 -7.74 12.35 10.76
CA LEU A 62 -7.12 11.53 11.80
C LEU A 62 -6.25 10.41 11.20
N HIS A 63 -6.54 9.98 9.98
CA HIS A 63 -5.84 8.90 9.32
C HIS A 63 -4.57 9.41 8.63
N VAL A 64 -3.45 8.72 8.85
CA VAL A 64 -2.17 8.98 8.18
C VAL A 64 -1.74 7.71 7.48
N VAL A 65 -1.45 7.80 6.18
CA VAL A 65 -0.97 6.68 5.37
C VAL A 65 0.50 6.89 5.05
N LEU A 66 1.35 6.04 5.63
CA LEU A 66 2.77 5.96 5.31
C LEU A 66 2.94 5.07 4.08
N THR A 67 3.47 5.62 2.99
CA THR A 67 3.56 4.95 1.67
C THR A 67 4.80 5.41 0.91
N GLY A 68 5.09 4.84 -0.27
CA GLY A 68 6.08 5.28 -1.25
C GLY A 68 7.55 5.34 -0.79
N GLY A 69 8.54 5.12 -1.64
CA GLY A 69 8.60 3.84 -2.31
C GLY A 69 8.30 2.73 -1.31
N GLU A 70 9.30 2.18 -0.64
CA GLU A 70 9.05 1.20 0.44
C GLU A 70 9.19 1.87 1.82
N PRO A 71 8.08 2.21 2.52
CA PRO A 71 8.15 2.94 3.78
C PRO A 71 8.83 2.15 4.91
N SER A 72 8.76 0.81 4.91
CA SER A 72 9.44 -0.02 5.93
C SER A 72 10.96 0.08 5.90
N LEU A 73 11.55 0.74 4.89
CA LEU A 73 12.98 1.08 4.88
C LEU A 73 13.33 2.22 5.83
N PHE A 74 12.37 3.09 6.16
CA PHE A 74 12.63 4.42 6.72
C PHE A 74 11.85 4.72 8.00
N ILE A 75 10.66 4.14 8.18
CA ILE A 75 9.87 4.40 9.38
C ILE A 75 10.61 3.90 10.62
N ASP A 76 10.39 4.59 11.74
CA ASP A 76 10.93 4.22 13.03
C ASP A 76 9.92 4.51 14.16
N SER A 77 10.22 4.00 15.34
CA SER A 77 9.37 4.22 16.53
C SER A 77 9.18 5.69 16.91
N HIS A 78 10.11 6.58 16.55
CA HIS A 78 10.02 8.00 16.87
C HIS A 78 8.94 8.67 16.02
N LEU A 79 8.91 8.43 14.71
CA LEU A 79 7.85 8.92 13.82
C LEU A 79 6.48 8.39 14.24
N ILE A 80 6.35 7.08 14.47
CA ILE A 80 5.06 6.47 14.84
C ILE A 80 4.55 7.07 16.14
N LYS A 81 5.41 7.16 17.16
CA LYS A 81 5.05 7.78 18.44
C LYS A 81 4.61 9.24 18.26
N ALA A 82 5.35 10.03 17.49
CA ALA A 82 5.02 11.44 17.31
C ALA A 82 3.67 11.66 16.60
N LEU A 83 3.29 10.78 15.67
CA LEU A 83 1.96 10.79 15.05
C LEU A 83 0.86 10.36 16.04
N HIS A 84 1.11 9.31 16.83
CA HIS A 84 0.19 8.84 17.88
C HIS A 84 -0.03 9.87 18.99
N ASP A 85 1.00 10.62 19.40
CA ASP A 85 0.90 11.72 20.37
C ASP A 85 -0.01 12.86 19.85
N LYS A 86 -0.23 12.92 18.53
CA LYS A 86 -1.21 13.81 17.88
C LYS A 86 -2.54 13.12 17.59
N GLN A 87 -2.80 11.98 18.22
CA GLN A 87 -4.03 11.18 18.10
C GLN A 87 -4.32 10.77 16.64
N ARG A 88 -3.26 10.56 15.84
CA ARG A 88 -3.41 10.05 14.48
C ARG A 88 -3.48 8.53 14.49
N PHE A 89 -4.32 7.98 13.62
CA PHE A 89 -4.31 6.57 13.24
C PHE A 89 -3.28 6.38 12.13
N VAL A 90 -2.31 5.49 12.31
CA VAL A 90 -1.19 5.32 11.39
C VAL A 90 -1.30 3.98 10.65
N ALA A 91 -1.57 4.07 9.36
CA ALA A 91 -1.54 2.94 8.45
C ALA A 91 -0.25 2.95 7.61
N ILE A 92 0.25 1.77 7.25
CA ILE A 92 1.38 1.61 6.33
C ILE A 92 0.97 0.77 5.11
N GLU A 93 1.42 1.20 3.94
CA GLU A 93 1.33 0.42 2.70
C GLU A 93 2.73 -0.08 2.33
N THR A 94 2.96 -1.39 2.40
CA THR A 94 4.29 -2.00 2.20
C THR A 94 4.25 -3.11 1.15
N ASN A 95 5.37 -3.30 0.47
CA ASN A 95 5.63 -4.45 -0.41
C ASN A 95 6.00 -5.72 0.38
N GLY A 96 6.23 -5.62 1.69
CA GLY A 96 6.48 -6.73 2.62
C GLY A 96 7.87 -7.34 2.58
N THR A 97 8.83 -6.70 1.89
CA THR A 97 10.21 -7.18 1.83
C THR A 97 11.00 -6.95 3.12
N ARG A 98 10.46 -6.14 4.04
CA ARG A 98 10.94 -6.02 5.42
C ARG A 98 9.77 -6.19 6.38
N LEU A 99 10.10 -6.62 7.59
CA LEU A 99 9.17 -6.62 8.70
C LEU A 99 8.92 -5.18 9.15
N VAL A 100 7.66 -4.83 9.34
CA VAL A 100 7.24 -3.63 10.08
C VAL A 100 7.23 -4.00 11.56
N GLU A 101 8.24 -3.55 12.29
CA GLU A 101 8.40 -3.81 13.73
C GLU A 101 7.71 -2.75 14.58
N GLU A 102 7.46 -1.59 13.98
CA GLU A 102 6.83 -0.46 14.62
C GLU A 102 5.35 -0.75 14.89
N LYS A 103 4.85 -0.18 15.99
CA LYS A 103 3.46 -0.33 16.43
C LYS A 103 2.51 0.56 15.63
N VAL A 104 2.43 0.35 14.33
CA VAL A 104 1.41 0.96 13.48
C VAL A 104 0.03 0.37 13.79
N ASP A 105 -1.04 1.09 13.43
CA ASP A 105 -2.42 0.66 13.69
C ASP A 105 -2.97 -0.25 12.58
N TRP A 106 -2.39 -0.19 11.38
CA TRP A 106 -2.82 -1.00 10.23
C TRP A 106 -1.69 -1.26 9.24
N ILE A 107 -1.49 -2.53 8.88
CA ILE A 107 -0.56 -2.95 7.83
C ILE A 107 -1.34 -3.42 6.61
N THR A 108 -1.25 -2.66 5.51
CA THR A 108 -1.64 -3.12 4.18
C THR A 108 -0.42 -3.69 3.46
N LEU A 109 -0.42 -5.00 3.27
CA LEU A 109 0.62 -5.72 2.55
C LEU A 109 0.20 -5.93 1.09
N SER A 110 1.02 -5.43 0.16
CA SER A 110 0.88 -5.71 -1.26
C SER A 110 2.16 -6.35 -1.80
N PRO A 111 2.29 -7.69 -1.74
CA PRO A 111 3.50 -8.36 -2.12
C PRO A 111 3.73 -8.29 -3.63
N LYS A 112 5.01 -8.26 -4.03
CA LYS A 112 5.44 -8.14 -5.43
C LYS A 112 6.19 -9.40 -5.91
N LEU A 113 5.88 -10.56 -5.32
CA LEU A 113 6.51 -11.84 -5.64
C LEU A 113 6.31 -12.20 -7.12
N GLY A 114 7.41 -12.53 -7.80
CA GLY A 114 7.40 -12.86 -9.23
C GLY A 114 7.02 -11.68 -10.15
N GLN A 115 6.88 -10.47 -9.60
CA GLN A 115 6.58 -9.23 -10.31
C GLN A 115 7.77 -8.26 -10.34
N ALA A 116 8.67 -8.36 -9.35
CA ALA A 116 9.94 -7.62 -9.31
C ALA A 116 11.10 -8.56 -8.98
N GLN A 117 12.29 -8.26 -9.49
CA GLN A 117 13.51 -8.98 -9.10
C GLN A 117 13.77 -8.80 -7.61
N ASN A 118 14.23 -9.87 -6.95
CA ASN A 118 14.53 -9.91 -5.51
C ASN A 118 13.33 -9.66 -4.56
N ALA A 119 12.10 -9.67 -5.07
CA ALA A 119 10.93 -9.66 -4.20
C ALA A 119 10.89 -10.95 -3.37
N GLN A 120 11.11 -10.82 -2.07
CA GLN A 120 10.93 -11.88 -1.07
C GLN A 120 10.06 -11.30 0.04
N ILE A 121 9.09 -12.05 0.54
CA ILE A 121 8.22 -11.60 1.62
C ILE A 121 8.89 -11.94 2.95
N GLN A 122 9.14 -10.93 3.76
CA GLN A 122 9.51 -11.08 5.17
C GLN A 122 8.33 -10.79 6.09
N GLN A 123 7.42 -9.88 5.69
CA GLN A 123 6.20 -9.58 6.43
C GLN A 123 5.23 -10.76 6.36
N ASN A 124 5.15 -11.54 7.44
CA ASN A 124 4.34 -12.76 7.49
C ASN A 124 2.94 -12.59 8.12
N LYS A 125 2.60 -11.38 8.54
CA LYS A 125 1.28 -11.02 9.09
C LYS A 125 0.92 -9.59 8.67
N CYS A 126 -0.34 -9.33 8.42
CA CYS A 126 -0.84 -7.98 8.13
C CYS A 126 -2.30 -7.88 8.57
N ASP A 127 -2.89 -6.70 8.47
CA ASP A 127 -4.32 -6.49 8.68
C ASP A 127 -5.09 -6.62 7.37
N GLU A 128 -4.45 -6.22 6.27
CA GLU A 128 -4.97 -6.28 4.91
C GLU A 128 -3.95 -6.88 3.94
N LEU A 129 -4.36 -7.90 3.17
CA LEU A 129 -3.60 -8.39 2.03
C LEU A 129 -4.24 -7.88 0.74
N LYS A 130 -3.53 -7.04 0.00
CA LYS A 130 -3.99 -6.42 -1.25
C LYS A 130 -3.12 -6.86 -2.42
N LEU A 131 -3.60 -7.82 -3.21
CA LEU A 131 -2.86 -8.37 -4.35
C LEU A 131 -3.20 -7.62 -5.64
N VAL A 132 -2.18 -7.18 -6.37
CA VAL A 132 -2.36 -6.61 -7.71
C VAL A 132 -2.65 -7.75 -8.70
N TYR A 133 -3.86 -7.72 -9.26
CA TYR A 133 -4.40 -8.70 -10.19
C TYR A 133 -4.03 -8.33 -11.63
N GLN A 134 -3.28 -9.20 -12.31
CA GLN A 134 -3.03 -9.11 -13.75
C GLN A 134 -3.79 -10.17 -14.54
N ASN A 135 -3.86 -11.38 -13.99
CA ASN A 135 -4.61 -12.51 -14.53
C ASN A 135 -4.73 -13.63 -13.47
N ASP A 136 -5.59 -14.60 -13.76
CA ASP A 136 -5.88 -15.76 -12.92
C ASP A 136 -4.62 -16.56 -12.54
N GLU A 137 -3.75 -16.85 -13.50
CA GLU A 137 -2.57 -17.69 -13.25
C GLU A 137 -1.60 -17.00 -12.27
N GLN A 138 -1.37 -15.71 -12.46
CA GLN A 138 -0.49 -14.92 -11.60
C GLN A 138 -1.00 -14.89 -10.16
N ILE A 139 -2.29 -14.63 -9.94
CA ILE A 139 -2.87 -14.59 -8.59
C ILE A 139 -2.92 -15.98 -7.95
N LYS A 140 -3.32 -17.02 -8.68
CA LYS A 140 -3.33 -18.39 -8.15
C LYS A 140 -1.94 -18.84 -7.70
N ARG A 141 -0.90 -18.53 -8.50
CA ARG A 141 0.49 -18.82 -8.13
C ARG A 141 0.90 -18.06 -6.86
N LEU A 142 0.56 -16.77 -6.77
CA LEU A 142 0.89 -15.94 -5.62
C LEU A 142 0.23 -16.44 -4.34
N ILE A 143 -1.07 -16.75 -4.39
CA ILE A 143 -1.82 -17.31 -3.26
C ILE A 143 -1.19 -18.63 -2.81
N LYS A 144 -0.92 -19.54 -3.75
CA LYS A 144 -0.26 -20.81 -3.45
C LYS A 144 1.10 -20.63 -2.77
N THR A 145 1.93 -19.71 -3.26
CA THR A 145 3.22 -19.40 -2.63
C THR A 145 3.07 -18.88 -1.21
N LEU A 146 2.03 -18.07 -0.93
CA LEU A 146 1.73 -17.61 0.42
C LEU A 146 1.25 -18.76 1.33
N GLU A 147 0.36 -19.62 0.82
CA GLU A 147 -0.16 -20.81 1.53
C GLU A 147 0.94 -21.82 1.88
N GLU A 148 1.95 -21.97 1.02
CA GLU A 148 3.11 -22.85 1.23
C GLU A 148 4.21 -22.20 2.10
N SER A 149 4.04 -20.94 2.51
CA SER A 149 5.00 -20.21 3.34
C SER A 149 4.57 -20.14 4.82
N ASN A 150 5.31 -19.38 5.64
CA ASN A 150 4.90 -19.07 7.01
C ASN A 150 3.92 -17.88 7.13
N PHE A 151 3.32 -17.46 6.01
CA PHE A 151 2.41 -16.32 5.96
C PHE A 151 1.06 -16.64 6.63
N THR A 152 0.62 -15.76 7.53
CA THR A 152 -0.69 -15.83 8.18
C THR A 152 -1.67 -14.91 7.45
N PHE A 153 -2.67 -15.51 6.79
CA PHE A 153 -3.67 -14.76 6.06
C PHE A 153 -4.55 -13.89 6.98
N PRO A 154 -4.75 -12.59 6.64
CA PRO A 154 -5.64 -11.73 7.39
C PRO A 154 -7.11 -11.97 7.03
N LYS A 155 -8.01 -11.36 7.81
CA LYS A 155 -9.45 -11.35 7.50
C LYS A 155 -9.79 -10.49 6.28
N HIS A 156 -8.94 -9.53 5.93
CA HIS A 156 -9.21 -8.58 4.87
C HIS A 156 -8.35 -8.90 3.64
N LEU A 157 -8.97 -9.57 2.66
CA LEU A 157 -8.34 -9.96 1.40
C LEU A 157 -8.92 -9.12 0.26
N PHE A 158 -8.03 -8.47 -0.50
CA PHE A 158 -8.40 -7.62 -1.63
C PHE A 158 -7.65 -7.98 -2.90
N LEU A 159 -8.36 -7.96 -4.01
CA LEU A 159 -7.78 -7.96 -5.35
C LEU A 159 -7.91 -6.59 -5.98
N GLN A 160 -6.80 -6.05 -6.44
CA GLN A 160 -6.71 -4.76 -7.10
C GLN A 160 -6.40 -4.95 -8.58
N PRO A 161 -7.30 -4.58 -9.51
CA PRO A 161 -7.00 -4.62 -10.94
C PRO A 161 -5.74 -3.82 -11.24
N CYS A 162 -4.78 -4.44 -11.94
CA CYS A 162 -3.58 -3.76 -12.41
C CYS A 162 -3.94 -2.69 -13.44
N ASP A 163 -3.54 -1.45 -13.19
CA ASP A 163 -3.60 -0.38 -14.19
C ASP A 163 -2.41 -0.51 -15.15
N THR A 164 -2.71 -0.74 -16.42
CA THR A 164 -1.73 -0.89 -17.50
C THR A 164 -1.55 0.39 -18.32
N GLY A 165 -2.27 1.47 -17.98
CA GLY A 165 -2.35 2.69 -18.79
C GLY A 165 -3.11 2.52 -20.12
N ILE A 166 -3.62 1.31 -20.42
CA ILE A 166 -4.34 1.01 -21.67
C ILE A 166 -5.79 0.67 -21.31
N SER A 167 -6.71 1.60 -21.60
CA SER A 167 -8.12 1.51 -21.21
C SER A 167 -8.79 0.16 -21.53
N ALA A 168 -8.63 -0.35 -22.76
CA ALA A 168 -9.22 -1.63 -23.16
C ALA A 168 -8.66 -2.83 -22.36
N LYS A 169 -7.36 -2.81 -22.01
CA LYS A 169 -6.76 -3.86 -21.16
C LYS A 169 -7.23 -3.73 -19.72
N ASN A 170 -7.29 -2.51 -19.19
CA ASN A 170 -7.77 -2.25 -17.84
C ASN A 170 -9.20 -2.73 -17.66
N GLN A 171 -10.09 -2.45 -18.62
CA GLN A 171 -11.47 -2.91 -18.59
C GLN A 171 -11.55 -4.44 -18.50
N LYS A 172 -10.76 -5.15 -19.31
CA LYS A 172 -10.71 -6.62 -19.26
C LYS A 172 -10.18 -7.16 -17.93
N ILE A 173 -9.12 -6.56 -17.39
CA ILE A 173 -8.56 -6.93 -16.07
C ILE A 173 -9.59 -6.71 -14.96
N ILE A 174 -10.35 -5.62 -15.01
CA ILE A 174 -11.43 -5.35 -14.05
C ILE A 174 -12.52 -6.44 -14.13
N GLU A 175 -12.98 -6.78 -15.34
CA GLU A 175 -13.98 -7.83 -15.55
C GLU A 175 -13.53 -9.19 -14.99
N ASP A 176 -12.28 -9.55 -15.27
CA ASP A 176 -11.69 -10.82 -14.81
C ASP A 176 -11.51 -10.82 -13.28
N CYS A 177 -11.07 -9.70 -12.70
CA CYS A 177 -10.96 -9.52 -11.25
C CYS A 177 -12.33 -9.63 -10.55
N VAL A 178 -13.38 -9.02 -11.12
CA VAL A 178 -14.76 -9.18 -10.64
C VAL A 178 -15.21 -10.64 -10.69
N SER A 179 -14.94 -11.34 -11.80
CA SER A 179 -15.26 -12.77 -11.95
C SER A 179 -14.55 -13.63 -10.89
N PHE A 180 -13.28 -13.34 -10.63
CA PHE A 180 -12.49 -14.03 -9.61
C PHE A 180 -13.09 -13.81 -8.22
N CYS A 181 -13.38 -12.56 -7.82
CA CYS A 181 -13.98 -12.26 -6.51
C CYS A 181 -15.34 -12.95 -6.34
N LYS A 182 -16.19 -12.95 -7.38
CA LYS A 182 -17.48 -13.66 -7.34
C LYS A 182 -17.34 -15.17 -7.15
N SER A 183 -16.26 -15.76 -7.68
CA SER A 183 -15.96 -17.18 -7.52
C SER A 183 -15.23 -17.51 -6.22
N ASN A 184 -14.63 -16.52 -5.56
CA ASN A 184 -13.82 -16.66 -4.35
C ASN A 184 -14.25 -15.60 -3.31
N PRO A 185 -15.40 -15.76 -2.63
CA PRO A 185 -16.08 -14.68 -1.90
C PRO A 185 -15.36 -14.17 -0.65
N LEU A 186 -14.24 -14.78 -0.25
CA LEU A 186 -13.34 -14.22 0.76
C LEU A 186 -12.58 -13.00 0.23
N TRP A 187 -12.39 -12.90 -1.09
CA TRP A 187 -11.71 -11.80 -1.76
C TRP A 187 -12.69 -10.69 -2.13
N ARG A 188 -12.29 -9.45 -1.85
CA ARG A 188 -13.03 -8.23 -2.21
C ARG A 188 -12.31 -7.47 -3.31
N LEU A 189 -13.07 -6.79 -4.17
CA LEU A 189 -12.50 -5.90 -5.17
C LEU A 189 -12.00 -4.62 -4.50
N SER A 190 -10.76 -4.23 -4.78
CA SER A 190 -10.17 -2.92 -4.45
C SER A 190 -9.94 -2.15 -5.75
N LEU A 191 -10.81 -1.18 -6.04
CA LEU A 191 -10.59 -0.27 -7.15
C LEU A 191 -9.62 0.84 -6.74
N GLN A 192 -8.86 1.37 -7.70
CA GLN A 192 -8.09 2.60 -7.50
C GLN A 192 -9.03 3.81 -7.63
N MET A 193 -9.86 4.04 -6.60
CA MET A 193 -10.94 5.03 -6.63
C MET A 193 -10.43 6.43 -6.99
N HIS A 194 -9.25 6.80 -6.47
CA HIS A 194 -8.63 8.09 -6.71
C HIS A 194 -8.42 8.39 -8.21
N LYS A 195 -8.10 7.37 -9.03
CA LYS A 195 -7.99 7.49 -10.49
C LYS A 195 -9.35 7.66 -11.18
N LEU A 196 -10.42 7.12 -10.59
CA LEU A 196 -11.78 7.19 -11.17
C LEU A 196 -12.45 8.54 -10.95
N ILE A 197 -12.15 9.19 -9.83
CA ILE A 197 -12.75 10.48 -9.43
C ILE A 197 -11.76 11.65 -9.54
N ASP A 198 -10.61 11.42 -10.15
CA ASP A 198 -9.57 12.42 -10.42
C ASP A 198 -9.12 13.19 -9.17
N ILE A 199 -8.80 12.44 -8.12
CA ILE A 199 -8.13 12.95 -6.92
C ILE A 199 -6.79 12.26 -6.73
N LYS A 200 -5.96 12.87 -5.90
CA LYS A 200 -4.63 12.35 -5.58
C LYS A 200 -4.65 11.22 -4.58
#